data_AF-A0A7K5TXS4-F1
#
_entry.id   AF-A0A7K5TXS4-F1
#
_cell.length_a   1.000
_cell.length_b   1.000
_cell.length_c   1.000
_cell.angle_alpha   90.00
_cell.angle_beta   90.00
_cell.angle_gamma   90.00
#
_symmetry.space_group_name_H-M   'P 1'
#
loop_
_entity.id
_entity.type
_entity.pdbx_description
1 polymer ?
#
loop_
_entity_poly.entity_id
_entity_poly.type
_entity_poly.pdbx_seq_one_letter_code
_entity_poly.pdbx_strand_id
1 'polypeptide(L)'
;AVSSSPIPVPQPPPTAAAQQLDELLADLGHMQSKLSGQAAGVPTEPSLDNMLGSLTRDLQELGITATPAGVCASCRKPIAGKVLTALGKTWHPEHFTCARCGQGLDSQPFFEQGGRAFCEEDYHQAFSPCCAYCAGSIREKVLTALDQTWHPEHFFCAHCGKVFGDEGFLERNGKPYCRQDFLAMFAPKCQGCERPVTDNYLSALQGVWHPECFVCTECLSGFAGGSFFELDGRPYCELHFHQRQGTICHGCGRPVTGRCITAAGRKYHPEHFVCTYCLGRLQKGTFRECGDKMYCQACHDKLFL
;
A
#
# COMPACT_ATOMS: atom_id res chain seq x y z
N ALA A 1 -14.05 -48.53 -16.76
CA ALA A 1 -15.43 -48.46 -17.26
C ALA A 1 -15.99 -47.11 -16.82
N VAL A 2 -16.39 -46.18 -17.67
CA VAL A 2 -16.98 -46.30 -19.00
C VAL A 2 -16.47 -45.16 -19.90
N SER A 3 -16.04 -45.56 -21.09
CA SER A 3 -15.67 -44.69 -22.20
C SER A 3 -16.93 -44.47 -23.05
N SER A 4 -17.21 -43.23 -23.46
CA SER A 4 -18.26 -42.95 -24.43
C SER A 4 -17.69 -42.06 -25.53
N SER A 5 -17.39 -42.70 -26.65
CA SER A 5 -16.95 -42.11 -27.92
C SER A 5 -18.08 -41.32 -28.58
N PRO A 6 -17.79 -40.20 -29.27
CA PRO A 6 -18.80 -39.42 -29.98
C PRO A 6 -19.21 -40.05 -31.32
N ILE A 7 -20.49 -39.86 -31.62
CA ILE A 7 -21.22 -40.31 -32.82
C ILE A 7 -20.76 -39.50 -34.06
N PRO A 8 -20.67 -40.10 -35.28
CA PRO A 8 -20.31 -39.38 -36.50
C PRO A 8 -21.48 -38.52 -37.01
N VAL A 9 -21.21 -37.27 -37.37
CA VAL A 9 -22.16 -36.37 -38.05
C VAL A 9 -21.98 -36.53 -39.57
N PRO A 10 -23.06 -36.58 -40.39
CA PRO A 10 -22.95 -36.74 -41.84
C PRO A 10 -22.36 -35.48 -42.50
N GLN A 11 -21.45 -35.67 -43.45
CA GLN A 11 -20.89 -34.58 -44.25
C GLN A 11 -21.86 -34.18 -45.38
N PRO A 12 -22.00 -32.88 -45.69
CA PRO A 12 -22.79 -32.40 -46.82
C PRO A 12 -22.13 -32.75 -48.16
N PRO A 13 -22.91 -32.90 -49.25
CA PRO A 13 -22.36 -33.19 -50.57
C PRO A 13 -21.49 -32.02 -51.08
N PRO A 14 -20.48 -32.30 -51.91
CA PRO A 14 -19.57 -31.28 -52.44
C PRO A 14 -20.34 -30.24 -53.26
N THR A 15 -20.01 -28.98 -53.03
CA THR A 15 -20.59 -27.83 -53.74
C THR A 15 -20.13 -27.79 -55.19
N ALA A 16 -20.91 -27.17 -56.08
CA ALA A 16 -20.57 -26.99 -57.49
C ALA A 16 -19.19 -26.34 -57.71
N ALA A 17 -18.70 -25.55 -56.74
CA ALA A 17 -17.36 -24.97 -56.76
C ALA A 17 -16.22 -25.99 -56.55
N ALA A 18 -16.47 -27.09 -55.83
CA ALA A 18 -15.48 -28.16 -55.64
C ALA A 18 -15.32 -29.02 -56.90
N GLN A 19 -16.41 -29.21 -57.66
CA GLN A 19 -16.38 -29.93 -58.94
C GLN A 19 -15.63 -29.13 -60.02
N GLN A 20 -15.77 -27.81 -60.04
CA GLN A 20 -15.03 -26.93 -60.95
C GLN A 20 -13.52 -26.90 -60.66
N LEU A 21 -13.11 -27.14 -59.41
CA LEU A 21 -11.70 -27.18 -59.03
C LEU A 21 -11.00 -28.46 -59.51
N ASP A 22 -11.68 -29.60 -59.44
CA ASP A 22 -11.14 -30.89 -59.90
C ASP A 22 -11.01 -30.95 -61.44
N GLU A 23 -11.92 -30.30 -62.17
CA GLU A 23 -11.87 -30.20 -63.64
C GLU A 23 -10.67 -29.36 -64.11
N LEU A 24 -10.35 -28.28 -63.39
CA LEU A 24 -9.17 -27.44 -63.65
C LEU A 24 -7.83 -28.14 -63.30
N LEU A 25 -7.84 -29.04 -62.31
CA LEU A 25 -6.66 -29.83 -61.93
C LEU A 25 -6.37 -30.97 -62.93
N ALA A 26 -7.40 -31.51 -63.58
CA ALA A 26 -7.26 -32.50 -64.64
C ALA A 26 -6.67 -31.89 -65.94
N ASP A 27 -7.07 -30.65 -66.28
CA ASP A 27 -6.56 -29.94 -67.46
C ASP A 27 -5.08 -29.52 -67.32
N LEU A 28 -4.63 -29.18 -66.10
CA LEU A 28 -3.22 -28.89 -65.81
C LEU A 28 -2.32 -30.14 -65.93
N GLY A 29 -2.85 -31.34 -65.67
CA GLY A 29 -2.13 -32.60 -65.83
C GLY A 29 -1.82 -32.95 -67.30
N HIS A 30 -2.68 -32.54 -68.23
CA HIS A 30 -2.49 -32.82 -69.66
C HIS A 30 -1.44 -31.92 -70.34
N MET A 31 -1.16 -30.73 -69.79
CA MET A 31 -0.13 -29.83 -70.34
C MET A 31 1.30 -30.19 -69.90
N GLN A 32 1.50 -30.81 -68.74
CA GLN A 32 2.82 -31.25 -68.25
C GLN A 32 3.41 -32.42 -69.06
N SER A 33 2.57 -33.20 -69.73
CA SER A 33 2.99 -34.34 -70.56
C SER A 33 3.62 -34.00 -71.92
N LYS A 34 3.68 -32.72 -72.33
CA LYS A 34 4.19 -32.30 -73.66
C LYS A 34 5.59 -31.67 -73.68
N LEU A 35 6.34 -31.68 -72.57
CA LEU A 35 7.69 -31.11 -72.52
C LEU A 35 8.81 -32.06 -72.04
N SER A 36 8.58 -33.37 -72.00
CA SER A 36 9.66 -34.35 -71.78
C SER A 36 10.03 -35.05 -73.09
N GLY A 37 11.09 -34.58 -73.73
CA GLY A 37 11.65 -35.22 -74.92
C GLY A 37 12.99 -34.64 -75.37
N GLN A 38 14.05 -35.36 -74.98
CA GLN A 38 15.39 -35.44 -75.59
C GLN A 38 16.52 -34.54 -75.06
N ALA A 39 17.67 -35.21 -74.94
CA ALA A 39 18.87 -34.87 -74.21
C ALA A 39 20.05 -34.53 -75.13
N ALA A 40 21.07 -33.95 -74.48
CA ALA A 40 22.52 -34.00 -74.75
C ALA A 40 23.20 -32.74 -75.33
N GLY A 41 24.03 -32.12 -74.48
CA GLY A 41 25.06 -31.13 -74.83
C GLY A 41 25.35 -30.15 -73.68
N VAL A 42 26.43 -30.36 -72.92
CA VAL A 42 27.02 -29.39 -71.96
C VAL A 42 27.99 -28.49 -72.76
N PRO A 43 27.92 -27.14 -72.67
CA PRO A 43 28.79 -26.45 -71.70
C PRO A 43 28.25 -25.14 -71.09
N THR A 44 28.70 -24.90 -69.85
CA THR A 44 28.93 -23.62 -69.17
C THR A 44 27.76 -22.66 -68.96
N GLU A 45 27.44 -22.44 -67.68
CA GLU A 45 26.60 -21.36 -67.16
C GLU A 45 26.92 -19.98 -67.77
N PRO A 46 25.91 -19.27 -68.29
CA PRO A 46 25.81 -17.83 -68.14
C PRO A 46 24.79 -17.53 -67.04
N SER A 47 25.29 -16.88 -66.00
CA SER A 47 24.63 -16.50 -64.77
C SER A 47 23.18 -16.00 -64.94
N LEU A 48 22.32 -16.44 -64.02
CA LEU A 48 20.99 -15.86 -63.75
C LEU A 48 21.02 -14.33 -63.53
N ASP A 49 22.21 -13.75 -63.25
CA ASP A 49 22.44 -12.30 -63.19
C ASP A 49 22.19 -11.59 -64.54
N ASN A 50 22.46 -12.25 -65.67
CA ASN A 50 22.27 -11.63 -67.00
C ASN A 50 20.78 -11.55 -67.39
N MET A 51 19.95 -12.50 -66.94
CA MET A 51 18.50 -12.44 -67.18
C MET A 51 17.82 -11.41 -66.25
N LEU A 52 18.30 -11.24 -65.03
CA LEU A 52 17.87 -10.16 -64.13
C LEU A 52 18.29 -8.77 -64.65
N GLY A 53 19.49 -8.65 -65.21
CA GLY A 53 19.98 -7.42 -65.84
C GLY A 53 19.17 -7.00 -67.06
N SER A 54 18.73 -7.95 -67.88
CA SER A 54 17.92 -7.65 -69.07
C SER A 54 16.49 -7.25 -68.71
N LEU A 55 15.85 -7.94 -67.75
CA LEU A 55 14.52 -7.55 -67.23
C LEU A 55 14.53 -6.16 -66.58
N THR A 56 15.63 -5.81 -65.90
CA THR A 56 15.80 -4.50 -65.27
C THR A 56 15.92 -3.38 -66.32
N ARG A 57 16.59 -3.65 -67.44
CA ARG A 57 16.74 -2.69 -68.55
C ARG A 57 15.44 -2.50 -69.33
N ASP A 58 14.70 -3.57 -69.56
CA ASP A 58 13.44 -3.53 -70.29
C ASP A 58 12.33 -2.83 -69.48
N LEU A 59 12.34 -2.94 -68.14
CA LEU A 59 11.50 -2.14 -67.23
C LEU A 59 11.87 -0.64 -67.22
N GLN A 60 13.14 -0.32 -67.50
CA GLN A 60 13.65 1.05 -67.56
C GLN A 60 13.22 1.79 -68.85
N GLU A 61 13.06 1.06 -69.96
CA GLU A 61 12.57 1.59 -71.25
C GLU A 61 11.06 1.89 -71.25
N LEU A 62 10.27 1.26 -70.39
CA LEU A 62 8.85 1.57 -70.19
C LEU A 62 8.60 2.77 -69.25
N GLY A 63 9.65 3.50 -68.87
CA GLY A 63 9.53 4.70 -68.02
C GLY A 63 9.17 4.42 -66.55
N ILE A 64 9.18 3.15 -66.13
CA ILE A 64 8.99 2.74 -64.73
C ILE A 64 10.37 2.69 -64.08
N THR A 65 11.01 3.85 -63.90
CA THR A 65 12.21 3.96 -63.08
C THR A 65 11.81 3.91 -61.61
N ALA A 66 11.48 2.71 -61.11
CA ALA A 66 11.36 2.49 -59.68
C ALA A 66 12.77 2.56 -59.07
N THR A 67 13.24 3.77 -58.78
CA THR A 67 14.46 3.97 -57.98
C THR A 67 14.25 3.26 -56.64
N PRO A 68 15.10 2.28 -56.27
CA PRO A 68 14.93 1.54 -55.03
C PRO A 68 14.95 2.51 -53.86
N ALA A 69 13.91 2.50 -53.03
CA ALA A 69 13.78 3.39 -51.88
C ALA A 69 14.61 2.92 -50.66
N GLY A 70 15.53 1.97 -50.87
CA GLY A 70 16.37 1.32 -49.86
C GLY A 70 16.28 -0.21 -49.89
N VAL A 71 16.97 -0.88 -48.98
CA VAL A 71 16.94 -2.35 -48.81
C VAL A 71 16.23 -2.70 -47.50
N CYS A 72 15.22 -3.57 -47.56
CA CYS A 72 14.44 -3.94 -46.39
C CYS A 72 15.29 -4.66 -45.33
N ALA A 73 15.23 -4.19 -44.09
CA ALA A 73 15.98 -4.75 -42.98
C ALA A 73 15.55 -6.18 -42.59
N SER A 74 14.31 -6.57 -42.86
CA SER A 74 13.79 -7.91 -42.56
C SER A 74 14.16 -8.92 -43.64
N CYS A 75 13.78 -8.68 -44.90
CA CYS A 75 13.96 -9.65 -45.99
C CYS A 75 15.22 -9.43 -46.84
N ARG A 76 15.99 -8.36 -46.60
CA ARG A 76 17.22 -7.98 -47.33
C ARG A 76 17.04 -7.74 -48.84
N LYS A 77 15.80 -7.56 -49.32
CA LYS A 77 15.49 -7.25 -50.72
C LYS A 77 15.31 -5.73 -50.95
N PRO A 78 15.61 -5.21 -52.16
CA PRO A 78 15.32 -3.82 -52.52
C PRO A 78 13.83 -3.51 -52.41
N ILE A 79 13.49 -2.34 -51.88
CA ILE A 79 12.10 -1.89 -51.71
C ILE A 79 11.69 -1.11 -52.95
N ALA A 80 10.70 -1.64 -53.68
CA ALA A 80 10.05 -0.95 -54.79
C ALA A 80 8.69 -0.39 -54.32
N GLY A 81 8.46 0.91 -54.51
CA GLY A 81 7.20 1.56 -54.12
C GLY A 81 7.20 2.14 -52.70
N LYS A 82 6.14 1.88 -51.92
CA LYS A 82 5.95 2.46 -50.58
C LYS A 82 7.03 1.92 -49.61
N VAL A 83 7.89 2.82 -49.13
CA VAL A 83 8.90 2.53 -48.12
C VAL A 83 8.43 2.98 -46.74
N LEU A 84 8.71 2.18 -45.72
CA LEU A 84 8.55 2.57 -44.32
C LEU A 84 9.92 2.76 -43.69
N THR A 85 10.17 3.94 -43.13
CA THR A 85 11.44 4.27 -42.47
C THR A 85 11.21 4.36 -40.97
N ALA A 86 11.79 3.42 -40.22
CA ALA A 86 11.63 3.31 -38.76
C ALA A 86 12.85 2.62 -38.15
N LEU A 87 13.15 2.90 -36.87
CA LEU A 87 14.30 2.32 -36.15
C LEU A 87 15.65 2.54 -36.88
N GLY A 88 15.78 3.66 -37.58
CA GLY A 88 16.95 3.99 -38.41
C GLY A 88 17.15 3.08 -39.64
N LYS A 89 16.14 2.31 -40.05
CA LYS A 89 16.20 1.35 -41.16
C LYS A 89 15.00 1.51 -42.10
N THR A 90 15.09 0.94 -43.30
CA THR A 90 13.97 0.88 -44.25
C THR A 90 13.35 -0.51 -44.27
N TRP A 91 12.03 -0.55 -44.44
CA TRP A 91 11.21 -1.75 -44.34
C TRP A 91 10.14 -1.74 -45.43
N HIS A 92 9.77 -2.93 -45.92
CA HIS A 92 8.47 -3.05 -46.55
C HIS A 92 7.38 -2.88 -45.47
N PRO A 93 6.25 -2.23 -45.77
CA PRO A 93 5.14 -2.08 -44.82
C PRO A 93 4.71 -3.41 -44.18
N GLU A 94 4.60 -4.47 -44.98
CA GLU A 94 4.25 -5.83 -44.55
C GLU A 94 5.30 -6.50 -43.64
N HIS A 95 6.56 -6.07 -43.72
CA HIS A 95 7.66 -6.65 -42.95
C HIS A 95 7.98 -5.86 -41.67
N PHE A 96 7.29 -4.73 -41.44
CA PHE A 96 7.41 -3.96 -40.21
C PHE A 96 6.34 -4.40 -39.22
N THR A 97 6.66 -5.44 -38.46
CA THR A 97 5.71 -6.12 -37.56
C THR A 97 6.17 -6.08 -36.10
N CYS A 98 5.23 -6.20 -35.16
CA CYS A 98 5.52 -6.35 -33.74
C CYS A 98 6.41 -7.57 -33.48
N ALA A 99 7.49 -7.38 -32.72
CA ALA A 99 8.44 -8.44 -32.41
C ALA A 99 7.89 -9.56 -31.51
N ARG A 100 6.72 -9.36 -30.88
CA ARG A 100 6.07 -10.34 -29.99
C ARG A 100 4.85 -11.01 -30.63
N CYS A 101 3.87 -10.25 -31.12
CA CYS A 101 2.66 -10.82 -31.74
C CYS A 101 2.69 -10.94 -33.28
N GLY A 102 3.66 -10.33 -33.97
CA GLY A 102 3.74 -10.35 -35.43
C GLY A 102 2.74 -9.45 -36.17
N GLN A 103 1.93 -8.66 -35.47
CA GLN A 103 0.99 -7.71 -36.07
C GLN A 103 1.74 -6.64 -36.89
N GLY A 104 1.24 -6.31 -38.09
CA GLY A 104 1.75 -5.19 -38.89
C GLY A 104 1.61 -3.84 -38.20
N LEU A 105 2.68 -3.04 -38.22
CA LEU A 105 2.78 -1.74 -37.54
C LEU A 105 2.87 -0.58 -38.54
N ASP A 106 2.50 -0.79 -39.80
CA ASP A 106 2.68 0.19 -40.88
C ASP A 106 1.79 1.43 -40.76
N SER A 107 0.67 1.31 -40.05
CA SER A 107 -0.29 2.40 -39.82
C SER A 107 -0.67 2.58 -38.33
N GLN A 108 -0.01 1.87 -37.42
CA GLN A 108 -0.28 1.90 -35.98
C GLN A 108 0.89 2.55 -35.23
N PRO A 109 0.63 3.28 -34.13
CA PRO A 109 1.70 3.72 -33.25
C PRO A 109 2.45 2.49 -32.69
N PHE A 110 3.77 2.61 -32.61
CA PHE A 110 4.64 1.55 -32.11
C PHE A 110 5.64 2.11 -31.12
N PHE A 111 6.20 1.22 -30.29
CA PHE A 111 7.26 1.54 -29.34
C PHE A 111 8.54 0.81 -29.71
N GLU A 112 9.67 1.48 -29.54
CA GLU A 112 11.01 0.91 -29.75
C GLU A 112 11.60 0.44 -28.43
N GLN A 113 12.05 -0.82 -28.37
CA GLN A 113 12.85 -1.34 -27.25
C GLN A 113 13.97 -2.23 -27.80
N GLY A 114 15.23 -1.88 -27.51
CA GLY A 114 16.39 -2.67 -27.94
C GLY A 114 16.49 -2.87 -29.46
N GLY A 115 16.08 -1.87 -30.26
CA GLY A 115 16.12 -1.92 -31.73
C GLY A 115 15.04 -2.80 -32.37
N ARG A 116 13.98 -3.15 -31.62
CA ARG A 116 12.81 -3.89 -32.10
C ARG A 116 11.54 -3.05 -31.92
N ALA A 117 10.60 -3.19 -32.83
CA ALA A 117 9.29 -2.55 -32.75
C ALA A 117 8.29 -3.46 -32.02
N PHE A 118 7.53 -2.88 -31.10
CA PHE A 118 6.43 -3.54 -30.38
C PHE A 118 5.14 -2.76 -30.62
N CYS A 119 4.01 -3.48 -30.72
CA CYS A 119 2.71 -2.82 -30.61
C CYS A 119 2.53 -2.29 -29.18
N GLU A 120 1.63 -1.32 -29.00
CA GLU A 120 1.34 -0.70 -27.70
C GLU A 120 1.07 -1.75 -26.60
N GLU A 121 0.22 -2.73 -26.89
CA GLU A 121 -0.18 -3.74 -25.90
C GLU A 121 0.99 -4.63 -25.46
N ASP A 122 1.77 -5.15 -26.42
CA ASP A 122 2.92 -6.00 -26.12
C ASP A 122 4.04 -5.24 -25.40
N TYR A 123 4.25 -3.97 -25.75
CA TYR A 123 5.22 -3.11 -25.09
C TYR A 123 4.83 -2.90 -23.62
N HIS A 124 3.56 -2.53 -23.36
CA HIS A 124 3.11 -2.27 -22.00
C HIS A 124 3.10 -3.54 -21.13
N GLN A 125 2.69 -4.68 -21.69
CA GLN A 125 2.72 -5.95 -20.95
C GLN A 125 4.14 -6.40 -20.57
N ALA A 126 5.13 -6.14 -21.43
CA ALA A 126 6.49 -6.62 -21.20
C ALA A 126 7.36 -5.66 -20.39
N PHE A 127 7.13 -4.34 -20.52
CA PHE A 127 8.07 -3.33 -20.04
C PHE A 127 7.47 -2.30 -19.10
N SER A 128 6.14 -2.20 -18.99
CA SER A 128 5.54 -1.22 -18.06
C SER A 128 5.54 -1.74 -16.62
N PRO A 129 5.71 -0.84 -15.63
CA PRO A 129 5.62 -1.21 -14.23
C PRO A 129 4.24 -1.77 -13.90
N CYS A 130 4.19 -2.78 -13.05
CA CYS A 130 2.95 -3.41 -12.61
C CYS A 130 2.48 -2.80 -11.29
N CYS A 131 1.18 -2.61 -11.15
CA CYS A 131 0.61 -2.11 -9.90
C CYS A 131 0.64 -3.19 -8.82
N ALA A 132 1.17 -2.87 -7.64
CA ALA A 132 1.24 -3.78 -6.51
C ALA A 132 -0.12 -4.25 -5.98
N TYR A 133 -1.21 -3.52 -6.26
CA TYR A 133 -2.57 -3.89 -5.87
C TYR A 133 -3.26 -4.79 -6.91
N CYS A 134 -3.36 -4.36 -8.16
CA CYS A 134 -4.14 -5.07 -9.20
C CYS A 134 -3.29 -5.93 -10.15
N ALA A 135 -1.96 -5.91 -10.01
CA ALA A 135 -0.98 -6.53 -10.91
C ALA A 135 -1.03 -6.05 -12.39
N GLY A 136 -1.89 -5.10 -12.73
CA GLY A 136 -2.00 -4.53 -14.08
C GLY A 136 -0.85 -3.57 -14.41
N SER A 137 -0.49 -3.50 -15.69
CA SER A 137 0.51 -2.57 -16.23
C SER A 137 0.05 -1.11 -16.13
N ILE A 138 0.89 -0.24 -15.59
CA ILE A 138 0.61 1.20 -15.43
C ILE A 138 1.12 1.94 -16.67
N ARG A 139 0.20 2.53 -17.46
CA ARG A 139 0.54 3.17 -18.75
C ARG A 139 0.96 4.63 -18.65
N GLU A 140 0.37 5.38 -17.73
CA GLU A 140 0.56 6.83 -17.64
C GLU A 140 1.15 7.25 -16.30
N LYS A 141 0.29 7.53 -15.31
CA LYS A 141 0.69 8.03 -14.01
C LYS A 141 1.13 6.86 -13.12
N VAL A 142 2.43 6.68 -12.99
CA VAL A 142 3.00 5.79 -11.99
C VAL A 142 3.15 6.53 -10.67
N LEU A 143 2.58 5.96 -9.61
CA LEU A 143 2.87 6.36 -8.24
C LEU A 143 3.88 5.38 -7.67
N THR A 144 5.02 5.89 -7.19
CA THR A 144 6.04 5.07 -6.53
C THR A 144 5.98 5.31 -5.03
N ALA A 145 5.69 4.26 -4.27
CA ALA A 145 5.63 4.29 -2.80
C ALA A 145 5.85 2.89 -2.24
N LEU A 146 6.38 2.78 -1.02
CA LEU A 146 6.67 1.49 -0.36
C LEU A 146 7.51 0.55 -1.25
N ASP A 147 8.52 1.13 -1.91
CA ASP A 147 9.41 0.47 -2.87
C ASP A 147 8.68 -0.27 -4.01
N GLN A 148 7.46 0.14 -4.32
CA GLN A 148 6.57 -0.47 -5.31
C GLN A 148 5.90 0.58 -6.18
N THR A 149 5.36 0.14 -7.31
CA THR A 149 4.61 0.97 -8.26
C THR A 149 3.11 0.72 -8.14
N TRP A 150 2.32 1.78 -8.25
CA TRP A 150 0.89 1.76 -8.03
C TRP A 150 0.17 2.62 -9.07
N HIS A 151 -1.05 2.25 -9.40
CA HIS A 151 -2.00 3.23 -9.95
C HIS A 151 -2.34 4.22 -8.83
N PRO A 152 -2.45 5.54 -9.12
CA PRO A 152 -2.82 6.54 -8.12
C PRO A 152 -4.13 6.21 -7.38
N GLU A 153 -5.11 5.64 -8.10
CA GLU A 153 -6.39 5.19 -7.54
C GLU A 153 -6.32 3.92 -6.68
N HIS A 154 -5.27 3.12 -6.85
CA HIS A 154 -5.05 1.87 -6.11
C HIS A 154 -4.09 2.05 -4.93
N PHE A 155 -3.61 3.27 -4.69
CA PHE A 155 -2.81 3.62 -3.52
C PHE A 155 -3.68 4.34 -2.49
N PHE A 156 -4.30 3.56 -1.62
CA PHE A 156 -5.28 4.02 -0.63
C PHE A 156 -5.03 3.42 0.75
N CYS A 157 -5.68 4.00 1.77
CA CYS A 157 -5.59 3.51 3.15
C CYS A 157 -6.05 2.05 3.26
N ALA A 158 -5.20 1.19 3.81
CA ALA A 158 -5.48 -0.23 3.99
C ALA A 158 -6.66 -0.51 4.96
N HIS A 159 -7.11 0.49 5.73
CA HIS A 159 -8.24 0.37 6.65
C HIS A 159 -9.54 0.96 6.08
N CYS A 160 -9.57 2.26 5.75
CA CYS A 160 -10.79 2.92 5.25
C CYS A 160 -10.94 2.95 3.72
N GLY A 161 -9.93 2.55 2.94
CA GLY A 161 -9.97 2.58 1.47
C GLY A 161 -9.89 3.99 0.85
N LYS A 162 -9.67 5.04 1.65
CA LYS A 162 -9.56 6.42 1.13
C LYS A 162 -8.22 6.63 0.44
N VAL A 163 -8.25 7.19 -0.77
CA VAL A 163 -7.07 7.64 -1.52
C VAL A 163 -6.38 8.79 -0.79
N PHE A 164 -5.05 8.84 -0.81
CA PHE A 164 -4.30 9.88 -0.14
C PHE A 164 -4.35 11.21 -0.90
N GLY A 165 -4.51 12.31 -0.17
CA GLY A 165 -4.37 13.67 -0.70
C GLY A 165 -3.00 14.25 -0.35
N ASP A 166 -2.93 15.57 -0.23
CA ASP A 166 -1.68 16.30 0.05
C ASP A 166 -1.07 15.96 1.42
N GLU A 167 -1.90 15.51 2.37
CA GLU A 167 -1.48 15.04 3.70
C GLU A 167 -0.62 13.76 3.67
N GLY A 168 -0.58 13.07 2.53
CA GLY A 168 0.19 11.84 2.35
C GLY A 168 -0.36 10.64 3.14
N PHE A 169 0.54 9.73 3.51
CA PHE A 169 0.23 8.47 4.19
C PHE A 169 1.26 8.16 5.27
N LEU A 170 0.89 7.26 6.19
CA LEU A 170 1.79 6.67 7.18
C LEU A 170 1.91 5.17 6.91
N GLU A 171 3.11 4.63 7.02
CA GLU A 171 3.36 3.21 6.83
C GLU A 171 3.35 2.45 8.17
N ARG A 172 2.68 1.29 8.21
CA ARG A 172 2.92 0.26 9.22
C ARG A 172 2.95 -1.11 8.59
N ASN A 173 4.05 -1.84 8.78
CA ASN A 173 4.22 -3.22 8.30
C ASN A 173 4.00 -3.34 6.76
N GLY A 174 4.58 -2.43 5.98
CA GLY A 174 4.43 -2.43 4.51
C GLY A 174 3.04 -2.07 4.00
N LYS A 175 2.13 -1.57 4.86
CA LYS A 175 0.79 -1.11 4.47
C LYS A 175 0.64 0.39 4.69
N PRO A 176 0.04 1.12 3.73
CA PRO A 176 -0.21 2.55 3.87
C PRO A 176 -1.53 2.81 4.61
N TYR A 177 -1.53 3.78 5.52
CA TYR A 177 -2.68 4.20 6.32
C TYR A 177 -2.85 5.72 6.26
N CYS A 178 -4.10 6.20 6.34
CA CYS A 178 -4.35 7.62 6.53
C CYS A 178 -4.01 8.01 7.97
N ARG A 179 -3.72 9.30 8.20
CA ARG A 179 -3.37 9.81 9.53
C ARG A 179 -4.39 9.45 10.60
N GLN A 180 -5.68 9.55 10.28
CA GLN A 180 -6.76 9.25 11.22
C GLN A 180 -6.76 7.77 11.65
N ASP A 181 -6.75 6.85 10.69
CA ASP A 181 -6.75 5.41 10.98
C ASP A 181 -5.47 4.99 11.67
N PHE A 182 -4.32 5.51 11.23
CA PHE A 182 -3.03 5.20 11.84
C PHE A 182 -3.03 5.57 13.33
N LEU A 183 -3.52 6.76 13.67
CA LEU A 183 -3.62 7.19 15.07
C LEU A 183 -4.66 6.37 15.84
N ALA A 184 -5.83 6.11 15.27
CA ALA A 184 -6.88 5.35 15.94
C ALA A 184 -6.46 3.91 16.30
N MET A 185 -5.67 3.28 15.43
CA MET A 185 -5.26 1.87 15.58
C MET A 185 -3.91 1.71 16.29
N PHE A 186 -2.94 2.60 16.06
CA PHE A 186 -1.55 2.37 16.45
C PHE A 186 -0.99 3.39 17.43
N ALA A 187 -1.61 4.57 17.58
CA ALA A 187 -1.11 5.53 18.57
C ALA A 187 -1.51 5.10 19.98
N PRO A 188 -0.62 5.32 20.96
CA PRO A 188 -0.91 4.98 22.35
C PRO A 188 -2.07 5.83 22.85
N LYS A 189 -2.95 5.24 23.68
CA LYS A 189 -4.17 5.89 24.16
C LYS A 189 -3.94 6.52 25.53
N CYS A 190 -4.46 7.72 25.72
CA CYS A 190 -4.40 8.39 27.01
C CYS A 190 -5.18 7.61 28.05
N GLN A 191 -4.56 7.27 29.17
CA GLN A 191 -5.23 6.52 30.25
C GLN A 191 -6.34 7.32 30.95
N GLY A 192 -6.36 8.65 30.81
CA GLY A 192 -7.38 9.52 31.38
C GLY A 192 -8.61 9.74 30.50
N CYS A 193 -8.46 9.77 29.17
CA CYS A 193 -9.57 10.07 28.24
C CYS A 193 -9.72 9.09 27.07
N GLU A 194 -8.91 8.04 27.02
CA GLU A 194 -8.91 6.95 26.02
C GLU A 194 -8.66 7.39 24.57
N ARG A 195 -8.41 8.68 24.33
CA ARG A 195 -8.10 9.22 23.00
C ARG A 195 -6.63 8.99 22.64
N PRO A 196 -6.31 8.76 21.35
CA PRO A 196 -4.94 8.67 20.86
C PRO A 196 -4.11 9.89 21.24
N VAL A 197 -2.88 9.66 21.67
CA VAL A 197 -1.93 10.72 22.00
C VAL A 197 -0.88 10.83 20.89
N THR A 198 -0.68 12.03 20.35
CA THR A 198 0.27 12.26 19.26
C THR A 198 1.63 12.68 19.80
N ASP A 199 1.70 13.87 20.39
CA ASP A 199 2.96 14.53 20.76
C ASP A 199 2.84 15.18 22.14
N ASN A 200 3.99 15.44 22.78
CA ASN A 200 4.08 16.14 24.06
C ASN A 200 3.24 15.48 25.18
N TYR A 201 3.43 14.17 25.38
CA TYR A 201 2.69 13.37 26.35
C TYR A 201 3.51 13.02 27.59
N LEU A 202 2.81 12.73 28.68
CA LEU A 202 3.41 12.27 29.92
C LEU A 202 3.39 10.75 29.98
N SER A 203 4.51 10.15 30.38
CA SER A 203 4.60 8.72 30.67
C SER A 203 4.58 8.53 32.18
N ALA A 204 3.50 7.96 32.71
CA ALA A 204 3.30 7.74 34.13
C ALA A 204 2.32 6.58 34.36
N LEU A 205 2.43 5.91 35.52
CA LEU A 205 1.52 4.81 35.88
C LEU A 205 1.46 3.69 34.83
N GLN A 206 2.61 3.38 34.21
CA GLN A 206 2.74 2.39 33.12
C GLN A 206 1.86 2.70 31.88
N GLY A 207 1.44 3.96 31.71
CA GLY A 207 0.64 4.41 30.57
C GLY A 207 1.07 5.78 30.05
N VAL A 208 0.39 6.24 29.01
CA VAL A 208 0.57 7.59 28.45
C VAL A 208 -0.61 8.48 28.79
N TRP A 209 -0.35 9.77 28.92
CA TRP A 209 -1.35 10.76 29.31
C TRP A 209 -1.15 12.05 28.51
N HIS A 210 -2.25 12.69 28.14
CA HIS A 210 -2.18 14.11 27.80
C HIS A 210 -1.79 14.90 29.07
N PRO A 211 -0.98 15.96 28.97
CA PRO A 211 -0.62 16.80 30.11
C PRO A 211 -1.83 17.29 30.91
N GLU A 212 -2.91 17.66 30.22
CA GLU A 212 -4.19 18.10 30.79
C GLU A 212 -5.05 16.96 31.36
N CYS A 213 -4.78 15.71 30.98
CA CYS A 213 -5.48 14.54 31.52
C CYS A 213 -4.77 13.94 32.73
N PHE A 214 -3.50 14.26 32.96
CA PHE A 214 -2.76 13.80 34.13
C PHE A 214 -3.05 14.71 35.34
N VAL A 215 -4.21 14.51 35.94
CA VAL A 215 -4.75 15.31 37.04
C VAL A 215 -5.15 14.42 38.21
N CYS A 216 -5.28 15.01 39.41
CA CYS A 216 -5.79 14.29 40.57
C CYS A 216 -7.18 13.70 40.28
N THR A 217 -7.37 12.42 40.58
CA THR A 217 -8.64 11.71 40.32
C THR A 217 -9.83 12.30 41.07
N GLU A 218 -9.62 12.95 42.22
CA GLU A 218 -10.70 13.53 43.03
C GLU A 218 -11.00 15.00 42.70
N CYS A 219 -9.99 15.85 42.58
CA CYS A 219 -10.20 17.29 42.35
C CYS A 219 -9.92 17.76 40.92
N LEU A 220 -9.52 16.86 40.03
CA LEU A 220 -9.21 17.14 38.62
C LEU A 220 -8.18 18.26 38.42
N SER A 221 -7.42 18.58 39.46
CA SER A 221 -6.38 19.61 39.42
C SER A 221 -5.04 18.97 39.03
N GLY A 222 -4.26 19.69 38.22
CA GLY A 222 -2.89 19.30 37.93
C GLY A 222 -2.01 19.26 39.18
N PHE A 223 -0.89 18.54 39.08
CA PHE A 223 0.05 18.37 40.19
C PHE A 223 1.00 19.56 40.29
N ALA A 224 0.63 20.53 41.14
CA ALA A 224 1.50 21.66 41.45
C ALA A 224 2.84 21.17 42.03
N GLY A 225 3.95 21.55 41.40
CA GLY A 225 5.30 21.13 41.81
C GLY A 225 5.76 19.76 41.30
N GLY A 226 4.98 19.10 40.42
CA GLY A 226 5.41 17.89 39.71
C GLY A 226 5.42 16.61 40.54
N SER A 227 4.87 16.63 41.76
CA SER A 227 4.74 15.44 42.61
C SER A 227 3.30 14.94 42.68
N PHE A 228 3.13 13.62 42.63
CA PHE A 228 1.84 12.92 42.68
C PHE A 228 1.99 11.63 43.48
N PHE A 229 0.86 11.07 43.91
CA PHE A 229 0.81 9.76 44.57
C PHE A 229 -0.05 8.79 43.75
N GLU A 230 0.38 7.55 43.67
CA GLU A 230 -0.35 6.47 43.01
C GLU A 230 -1.20 5.69 44.02
N LEU A 231 -2.46 5.45 43.69
CA LEU A 231 -3.31 4.50 44.38
C LEU A 231 -4.18 3.76 43.34
N ASP A 232 -4.08 2.44 43.30
CA ASP A 232 -4.79 1.56 42.34
C ASP A 232 -4.59 1.98 40.87
N GLY A 233 -3.36 2.33 40.50
CA GLY A 233 -3.03 2.78 39.14
C GLY A 233 -3.64 4.14 38.75
N ARG A 234 -4.09 4.93 39.73
CA ARG A 234 -4.67 6.27 39.53
C ARG A 234 -3.87 7.35 40.26
N PRO A 235 -3.71 8.55 39.67
CA PRO A 235 -2.94 9.62 40.28
C PRO A 235 -3.80 10.46 41.25
N TYR A 236 -3.24 10.80 42.41
CA TYR A 236 -3.86 11.62 43.46
C TYR A 236 -2.90 12.70 43.93
N CYS A 237 -3.43 13.86 44.31
CA CYS A 237 -2.63 14.87 44.98
C CYS A 237 -2.38 14.44 46.43
N GLU A 238 -1.37 15.02 47.07
CA GLU A 238 -0.96 14.64 48.42
C GLU A 238 -2.13 14.61 49.42
N LEU A 239 -3.00 15.64 49.38
CA LEU A 239 -4.16 15.74 50.26
C LEU A 239 -5.15 14.58 50.05
N HIS A 240 -5.60 14.37 48.80
CA HIS A 240 -6.59 13.35 48.46
C HIS A 240 -6.07 11.93 48.67
N PHE A 241 -4.78 11.69 48.41
CA PHE A 241 -4.14 10.42 48.74
C PHE A 241 -4.23 10.11 50.24
N HIS A 242 -3.84 11.06 51.10
CA HIS A 242 -3.86 10.87 52.55
C HIS A 242 -5.28 10.84 53.13
N GLN A 243 -6.24 11.55 52.51
CA GLN A 243 -7.66 11.45 52.84
C GLN A 243 -8.19 10.03 52.65
N ARG A 244 -7.94 9.43 51.47
CA ARG A 244 -8.34 8.05 51.18
C ARG A 244 -7.65 7.01 52.06
N GLN A 245 -6.38 7.24 52.40
CA GLN A 245 -5.63 6.37 53.31
C GLN A 245 -5.98 6.56 54.80
N GLY A 246 -6.86 7.52 55.14
CA GLY A 246 -7.22 7.79 56.54
C GLY A 246 -6.07 8.34 57.38
N THR A 247 -5.19 9.12 56.76
CA THR A 247 -3.94 9.65 57.36
C THR A 247 -3.94 11.16 57.55
N ILE A 248 -5.09 11.81 57.37
CA ILE A 248 -5.27 13.23 57.65
C ILE A 248 -5.41 13.47 59.16
N CYS A 249 -4.72 14.49 59.64
CA CYS A 249 -4.87 14.95 61.01
C CYS A 249 -6.24 15.60 61.19
N HIS A 250 -7.06 15.07 62.09
CA HIS A 250 -8.38 15.63 62.38
C HIS A 250 -8.29 17.07 62.95
N GLY A 251 -7.22 17.39 63.68
CA GLY A 251 -7.05 18.73 64.27
C GLY A 251 -6.67 19.86 63.30
N CYS A 252 -5.97 19.57 62.19
CA CYS A 252 -5.47 20.62 61.28
C CYS A 252 -5.80 20.39 59.79
N GLY A 253 -6.39 19.24 59.45
CA GLY A 253 -6.74 18.89 58.07
C GLY A 253 -5.55 18.57 57.15
N ARG A 254 -4.32 18.54 57.67
CA ARG A 254 -3.11 18.23 56.90
C ARG A 254 -2.69 16.76 57.03
N PRO A 255 -2.06 16.17 55.99
CA PRO A 255 -1.44 14.84 56.07
C PRO A 255 -0.51 14.69 57.27
N VAL A 256 -0.63 13.58 58.01
CA VAL A 256 0.32 13.25 59.08
C VAL A 256 1.50 12.48 58.50
N THR A 257 2.63 13.17 58.35
CA THR A 257 3.89 12.54 57.93
C THR A 257 4.68 12.07 59.17
N GLY A 258 4.83 10.75 59.32
CA GLY A 258 5.60 10.14 60.42
C GLY A 258 4.78 9.78 61.67
N ARG A 259 5.20 10.24 62.85
CA ARG A 259 4.58 9.86 64.14
C ARG A 259 3.17 10.44 64.22
N CYS A 260 2.18 9.57 64.40
CA CYS A 260 0.78 9.96 64.60
C CYS A 260 0.23 9.39 65.92
N ILE A 261 -0.73 10.10 66.50
CA ILE A 261 -1.56 9.60 67.59
C ILE A 261 -2.88 9.15 66.98
N THR A 262 -3.25 7.89 67.19
CA THR A 262 -4.55 7.35 66.79
C THR A 262 -5.44 7.22 68.02
N ALA A 263 -6.59 7.89 68.00
CA ALA A 263 -7.56 7.93 69.09
C ALA A 263 -8.97 8.05 68.50
N ALA A 264 -9.95 7.32 69.03
CA ALA A 264 -11.34 7.33 68.54
C ALA A 264 -11.48 7.10 67.02
N GLY A 265 -10.65 6.22 66.44
CA GLY A 265 -10.64 5.98 64.99
C GLY A 265 -10.09 7.14 64.13
N ARG A 266 -9.61 8.21 64.74
CA ARG A 266 -9.05 9.40 64.07
C ARG A 266 -7.55 9.50 64.31
N LYS A 267 -6.85 10.14 63.36
CA LYS A 267 -5.42 10.41 63.46
C LYS A 267 -5.16 11.87 63.77
N TYR A 268 -4.14 12.11 64.58
CA TYR A 268 -3.70 13.43 64.98
C TYR A 268 -2.17 13.53 64.90
N HIS A 269 -1.66 14.70 64.56
CA HIS A 269 -0.29 15.03 64.91
C HIS A 269 -0.15 15.07 66.44
N PRO A 270 1.01 14.71 67.01
CA PRO A 270 1.23 14.76 68.46
C PRO A 270 0.95 16.13 69.10
N GLU A 271 1.17 17.20 68.35
CA GLU A 271 0.89 18.58 68.78
C GLU A 271 -0.60 18.97 68.70
N HIS A 272 -1.37 18.30 67.84
CA HIS A 272 -2.81 18.56 67.63
C HIS A 272 -3.71 17.66 68.48
N PHE A 273 -3.13 16.74 69.25
CA PHE A 273 -3.86 15.88 70.18
C PHE A 273 -3.95 16.54 71.57
N VAL A 274 -4.86 17.50 71.70
CA VAL A 274 -5.00 18.36 72.88
C VAL A 274 -6.42 18.36 73.44
N CYS A 275 -6.55 18.66 74.73
CA CYS A 275 -7.83 18.82 75.41
C CYS A 275 -8.57 20.02 74.82
N THR A 276 -9.83 19.87 74.43
CA THR A 276 -10.64 20.96 73.85
C THR A 276 -10.87 22.12 74.82
N TYR A 277 -10.85 21.85 76.13
CA TYR A 277 -11.07 22.88 77.15
C TYR A 277 -9.76 23.59 77.59
N CYS A 278 -8.76 22.83 78.04
CA CYS A 278 -7.54 23.41 78.59
C CYS A 278 -6.37 23.49 77.60
N LEU A 279 -6.52 22.96 76.37
CA LEU A 279 -5.48 22.87 75.34
C LEU A 279 -4.22 22.07 75.76
N GLY A 280 -4.27 21.40 76.91
CA GLY A 280 -3.19 20.53 77.38
C GLY A 280 -3.05 19.30 76.48
N ARG A 281 -1.80 18.88 76.21
CA ARG A 281 -1.50 17.68 75.43
C ARG A 281 -2.08 16.44 76.09
N LEU A 282 -2.85 15.69 75.33
CA LEU A 282 -3.43 14.42 75.78
C LEU A 282 -2.43 13.29 75.53
N GLN A 283 -2.51 12.23 76.35
CA GLN A 283 -1.70 11.04 76.17
C GLN A 283 -2.62 9.84 75.92
N LYS A 284 -2.08 8.78 75.33
CA LYS A 284 -2.83 7.56 75.06
C LYS A 284 -3.34 6.97 76.37
N GLY A 285 -4.66 6.93 76.57
CA GLY A 285 -5.32 6.33 77.73
C GLY A 285 -5.77 7.29 78.86
N THR A 286 -5.51 8.59 78.76
CA THR A 286 -5.86 9.58 79.82
C THR A 286 -6.88 10.63 79.40
N PHE A 287 -7.66 10.35 78.35
CA PHE A 287 -8.66 11.26 77.79
C PHE A 287 -10.06 10.62 77.77
N ARG A 288 -11.08 11.46 77.76
CA ARG A 288 -12.48 11.09 77.52
C ARG A 288 -13.00 11.81 76.28
N GLU A 289 -13.76 11.08 75.48
CA GLU A 289 -14.42 11.60 74.30
C GLU A 289 -15.87 11.96 74.64
N CYS A 290 -16.28 13.17 74.30
CA CYS A 290 -17.66 13.62 74.45
C CYS A 290 -18.05 14.48 73.26
N GLY A 291 -19.07 14.07 72.49
CA GLY A 291 -19.59 14.83 71.35
C GLY A 291 -18.53 15.18 70.31
N ASP A 292 -17.68 14.21 69.96
CA ASP A 292 -16.56 14.36 69.01
C ASP A 292 -15.40 15.28 69.45
N LYS A 293 -15.39 15.65 70.73
CA LYS A 293 -14.34 16.46 71.36
C LYS A 293 -13.60 15.64 72.40
N MET A 294 -12.31 15.91 72.53
CA MET A 294 -11.43 15.18 73.45
C MET A 294 -11.10 16.04 74.65
N TYR A 295 -11.34 15.49 75.85
CA TYR A 295 -11.11 16.16 77.12
C TYR A 295 -10.11 15.36 77.95
N CYS A 296 -9.22 16.03 78.69
CA CYS A 296 -8.48 15.33 79.73
C CYS A 296 -9.45 14.94 80.86
N GLN A 297 -9.12 13.89 81.61
CA GLN A 297 -9.95 13.37 82.71
C GLN A 297 -10.47 14.50 83.63
N ALA A 298 -9.57 15.37 84.09
CA ALA A 298 -9.92 16.46 85.00
C ALA A 298 -10.86 17.52 84.40
N CYS A 299 -10.78 17.77 83.09
CA CYS A 299 -11.71 18.71 82.43
C CYS A 299 -13.05 18.04 82.15
N HIS A 300 -13.05 16.77 81.76
CA HIS A 300 -14.29 16.03 81.55
C HIS A 300 -15.11 15.95 82.83
N ASP A 301 -14.48 15.55 83.94
CA ASP A 301 -15.17 15.39 85.22
C ASP A 301 -15.71 16.71 85.79
N LYS A 302 -15.15 17.85 85.37
CA LYS A 302 -15.67 19.19 85.75
C LYS A 302 -16.81 19.68 84.86
N LEU A 303 -16.92 19.17 83.64
CA LEU A 303 -17.85 19.67 82.63
C LEU A 303 -19.08 18.76 82.47
N PHE A 304 -18.96 17.48 82.81
CA PHE A 304 -19.96 16.44 82.49
C PHE A 304 -20.33 15.51 83.66
N LEU A 305 -19.75 15.72 84.84
CA LEU A 305 -20.07 15.04 86.11
C LEU A 305 -20.45 16.10 87.14
#